data_AF-A0A661WPT4-F1
#
_entry.id   AF-A0A661WPT4-F1
#
_cell.length_a   1.000
_cell.length_b   1.000
_cell.length_c   1.000
_cell.angle_alpha   90.00
_cell.angle_beta   90.00
_cell.angle_gamma   90.00
#
_symmetry.space_group_name_H-M   'P 1'
#
loop_
_entity.id
_entity.type
_entity.pdbx_description
1 polymer ?
#
loop_
_entity_poly.entity_id
_entity_poly.type
_entity_poly.pdbx_seq_one_letter_code
_entity_poly.pdbx_strand_id
1 'polypeptide(L)'
;MNCESIKCKCPCCGGDEIVDKFPADNHRTKNTVPSSYVRCALCGSLYVNSPIASITQIKDYDERYRHTYEKLIKKLKRKWYRTFACWIYGLLSGFSHIRFPREGRAGDKLLDIGCGIGLQTKFLKRRGVEVFGIDSSARAIDFAKRINDGEKFTCGDFFESNEKEKFDFIRLDNVIEHIGNFSEFLGKIMTMLKPGGKIIIFTPNADSASLRLLRGKSVSAWPSEHVIIFSRGSLAYLLKKSGFEIKRIYRNTPSWWLAYNFFMLIGVGDKITADSFLLKVMSLFFLPVSYIFNFLRIEEEIVVEAVKPLCLMENSSSF
;
A
#
# COMPACT_ATOMS: atom_id res chain seq x y z
N MET A 1 4.36 9.74 -29.94
CA MET A 1 3.09 10.41 -29.57
C MET A 1 3.35 11.21 -28.31
N ASN A 2 3.19 12.54 -28.34
CA ASN A 2 3.37 13.39 -27.15
C ASN A 2 2.29 13.05 -26.12
N CYS A 3 2.66 12.48 -24.97
CA CYS A 3 1.73 12.18 -23.86
C CYS A 3 1.05 13.44 -23.29
N GLU A 4 1.52 14.65 -23.63
CA GLU A 4 1.01 15.91 -23.09
C GLU A 4 -0.41 16.27 -23.54
N SER A 5 -0.95 15.64 -24.60
CA SER A 5 -2.28 15.97 -25.14
C SER A 5 -3.43 15.10 -24.62
N ILE A 6 -3.16 14.04 -23.85
CA ILE A 6 -4.21 13.18 -23.31
C ILE A 6 -4.61 13.70 -21.92
N LYS A 7 -5.78 14.34 -21.83
CA LYS A 7 -6.44 14.61 -20.54
C LYS A 7 -7.10 13.33 -20.05
N CYS A 8 -6.51 12.69 -19.04
CA CYS A 8 -7.15 11.56 -18.38
C CYS A 8 -8.12 12.06 -17.31
N LYS A 9 -9.34 11.51 -17.31
CA LYS A 9 -10.28 11.69 -16.20
C LYS A 9 -9.71 11.08 -14.92
N CYS A 10 -10.05 11.65 -13.77
CA CYS A 10 -9.67 11.14 -12.46
C CYS A 10 -10.16 9.68 -12.32
N PRO A 11 -9.27 8.71 -12.05
CA PRO A 11 -9.66 7.30 -12.00
C PRO A 11 -10.56 6.96 -10.80
N CYS A 12 -10.59 7.82 -9.78
CA CYS A 12 -11.44 7.64 -8.60
C CYS A 12 -12.88 8.16 -8.81
N CYS A 13 -13.04 9.40 -9.31
CA CYS A 13 -14.35 10.05 -9.37
C CYS A 13 -14.86 10.36 -10.78
N GLY A 14 -14.02 10.25 -11.81
CA GLY A 14 -14.36 10.59 -13.20
C GLY A 14 -14.32 12.07 -13.55
N GLY A 15 -14.00 12.96 -12.59
CA GLY A 15 -13.81 14.39 -12.84
C GLY A 15 -12.61 14.69 -13.75
N ASP A 16 -12.66 15.78 -14.50
CA ASP A 16 -11.68 16.19 -15.51
C ASP A 16 -11.01 17.54 -15.22
N GLU A 17 -11.50 18.28 -14.22
CA GLU A 17 -10.91 19.53 -13.76
C GLU A 17 -9.69 19.28 -12.86
N ILE A 18 -8.61 20.02 -13.15
CA ILE A 18 -7.29 19.89 -12.51
C ILE A 18 -6.93 21.23 -11.85
N VAL A 19 -6.54 21.19 -10.57
CA VAL A 19 -6.18 22.40 -9.79
C VAL A 19 -4.70 22.52 -9.47
N ASP A 20 -3.91 21.46 -9.66
CA ASP A 20 -2.46 21.47 -9.44
C ASP A 20 -1.79 20.42 -10.33
N LYS A 21 -0.53 20.65 -10.70
CA LYS A 21 0.29 19.74 -11.50
C LYS A 21 1.76 19.84 -11.09
N PHE A 22 2.41 18.69 -10.92
CA PHE A 22 3.86 18.63 -10.70
C PHE A 22 4.49 17.37 -11.30
N PRO A 23 5.79 17.39 -11.64
CA PRO A 23 6.49 16.21 -12.16
C PRO A 23 6.49 15.06 -11.14
N ALA A 24 6.22 13.85 -11.60
CA ALA A 24 6.53 12.66 -10.81
C ALA A 24 8.07 12.50 -10.77
N ASP A 25 8.63 12.24 -9.58
CA ASP A 25 10.07 12.04 -9.47
C ASP A 25 10.42 10.57 -9.70
N ASN A 26 11.26 10.33 -10.71
CA ASN A 26 11.69 9.02 -11.17
C ASN A 26 13.16 8.72 -10.80
N HIS A 27 13.74 9.42 -9.82
CA HIS A 27 15.19 9.35 -9.52
C HIS A 27 15.77 7.93 -9.32
N ARG A 28 14.96 6.92 -8.96
CA ARG A 28 15.37 5.51 -8.83
C ARG A 28 15.05 4.61 -10.02
N THR A 29 14.25 5.08 -10.97
CA THR A 29 13.75 4.28 -12.09
C THR A 29 14.26 4.88 -13.40
N LYS A 30 15.35 4.32 -13.93
CA LYS A 30 16.00 4.81 -15.15
C LYS A 30 15.14 4.73 -16.42
N ASN A 31 14.01 4.01 -16.39
CA ASN A 31 13.22 3.64 -17.57
C ASN A 31 11.73 4.03 -17.51
N THR A 32 11.33 4.99 -16.69
CA THR A 32 9.91 5.36 -16.59
C THR A 32 9.57 6.55 -17.49
N VAL A 33 8.43 6.43 -18.17
CA VAL A 33 7.86 7.48 -19.02
C VAL A 33 7.79 8.80 -18.22
N PRO A 34 8.20 9.95 -18.77
CA PRO A 34 8.00 11.23 -18.13
C PRO A 34 6.52 11.41 -17.80
N SER A 35 6.22 11.53 -16.53
CA SER A 35 4.85 11.61 -16.04
C SER A 35 4.70 12.73 -15.02
N SER A 36 3.49 13.23 -14.88
CA SER A 36 3.18 14.29 -13.93
C SER A 36 1.96 13.90 -13.12
N TYR A 37 2.01 14.16 -11.82
CA TYR A 37 0.84 14.11 -10.98
C TYR A 37 0.00 15.36 -11.22
N VAL A 38 -1.30 15.15 -11.31
CA VAL A 38 -2.32 16.19 -11.36
C VAL A 38 -3.29 16.02 -10.19
N ARG A 39 -3.76 17.11 -9.60
CA ARG A 39 -4.76 17.08 -8.52
C ARG A 39 -6.16 17.31 -9.08
N CYS A 40 -7.06 16.36 -8.84
CA CYS A 40 -8.47 16.50 -9.20
C CYS A 40 -9.15 17.58 -8.36
N ALA A 41 -9.84 18.52 -9.01
CA ALA A 41 -10.62 19.56 -8.34
C ALA A 41 -11.77 18.99 -7.48
N LEU A 42 -12.40 17.91 -7.95
CA LEU A 42 -13.61 17.35 -7.35
C LEU A 42 -13.33 16.53 -6.09
N CYS A 43 -12.37 15.59 -6.14
CA CYS A 43 -12.13 14.65 -5.03
C CYS A 43 -10.78 14.84 -4.33
N GLY A 44 -9.90 15.71 -4.85
CA GLY A 44 -8.60 16.01 -4.26
C GLY A 44 -7.54 14.90 -4.41
N SER A 45 -7.85 13.76 -5.05
CA SER A 45 -6.84 12.75 -5.39
C SER A 45 -5.78 13.33 -6.32
N LEU A 46 -4.54 12.89 -6.14
CA LEU A 46 -3.47 13.07 -7.12
C LEU A 46 -3.43 11.85 -8.03
N TYR A 47 -3.25 12.01 -9.32
CA TYR A 47 -3.12 10.87 -10.24
C TYR A 47 -2.18 11.21 -11.37
N VAL A 48 -1.60 10.17 -11.98
CA VAL A 48 -0.71 10.37 -13.13
C VAL A 48 -1.55 10.69 -14.36
N ASN A 49 -1.28 11.84 -14.99
CA ASN A 49 -1.97 12.23 -16.23
C ASN A 49 -1.34 11.53 -17.45
N SER A 50 -1.44 10.21 -17.49
CA SER A 50 -1.01 9.33 -18.59
C SER A 50 -1.95 8.12 -18.66
N PRO A 51 -2.17 7.50 -19.84
CA PRO A 51 -3.00 6.30 -19.94
C PRO A 51 -2.54 5.21 -18.96
N ILE A 52 -3.45 4.68 -18.13
CA ILE A 52 -3.15 3.69 -17.08
C ILE A 52 -2.41 2.46 -17.63
N ALA A 53 -2.78 2.00 -18.83
CA ALA A 53 -2.14 0.89 -19.53
C ALA A 53 -0.65 1.12 -19.86
N SER A 54 -0.20 2.38 -19.89
CA SER A 54 1.22 2.73 -20.04
C SER A 54 2.01 2.65 -18.73
N ILE A 55 1.31 2.65 -17.57
CA ILE A 55 1.90 2.66 -16.22
C ILE A 55 1.89 1.25 -15.62
N THR A 56 0.88 0.43 -15.90
CA THR A 56 0.75 -0.94 -15.37
C THR A 56 1.65 -1.98 -16.06
N GLN A 57 2.39 -1.61 -17.11
CA GLN A 57 3.31 -2.50 -17.84
C GLN A 57 4.67 -2.72 -17.14
N ILE A 58 4.80 -2.44 -15.85
CA ILE A 58 6.09 -2.63 -15.16
C ILE A 58 6.30 -4.11 -14.82
N LYS A 59 6.82 -4.82 -15.83
CA LYS A 59 7.50 -6.12 -15.75
C LYS A 59 8.73 -6.12 -14.83
N ASP A 60 9.02 -5.01 -14.15
CA ASP A 60 10.26 -4.72 -13.43
C ASP A 60 10.08 -4.65 -11.90
N TYR A 61 8.88 -4.91 -11.35
CA TYR A 61 8.67 -4.95 -9.90
C TYR A 61 9.59 -5.96 -9.23
N ASP A 62 9.64 -7.18 -9.78
CA ASP A 62 10.50 -8.25 -9.25
C ASP A 62 12.00 -7.93 -9.43
N GLU A 63 12.38 -7.24 -10.51
CA GLU A 63 13.78 -6.87 -10.78
C GLU A 63 14.25 -5.71 -9.88
N ARG A 64 13.40 -4.70 -9.65
CA ARG A 64 13.69 -3.58 -8.73
C ARG A 64 14.06 -4.07 -7.35
N TYR A 65 13.28 -5.01 -6.83
CA TYR A 65 13.49 -5.55 -5.49
C TYR A 65 14.44 -6.75 -5.47
N ARG A 66 14.97 -7.20 -6.62
CA ARG A 66 15.82 -8.39 -6.73
C ARG A 66 17.00 -8.36 -5.76
N HIS A 67 17.80 -7.29 -5.77
CA HIS A 67 18.98 -7.21 -4.90
C HIS A 67 18.59 -7.20 -3.41
N THR A 68 17.52 -6.49 -3.06
CA THR A 68 16.98 -6.44 -1.70
C THR A 68 16.50 -7.82 -1.25
N TYR A 69 15.71 -8.51 -2.07
CA TYR A 69 15.21 -9.86 -1.80
C TYR A 69 16.35 -10.88 -1.71
N GLU A 70 17.30 -10.89 -2.65
CA GLU A 70 18.47 -11.77 -2.59
C GLU A 70 19.29 -11.57 -1.31
N LYS A 71 19.54 -10.31 -0.92
CA LYS A 71 20.27 -9.98 0.30
C LYS A 71 19.50 -10.44 1.55
N LEU A 72 18.19 -10.28 1.57
CA LEU A 72 17.33 -10.76 2.65
C LEU A 72 17.33 -12.30 2.72
N ILE A 73 17.15 -13.00 1.59
CA ILE A 73 17.20 -14.47 1.49
C ILE A 73 18.54 -15.00 2.01
N LYS A 74 19.67 -14.38 1.59
CA LYS A 74 21.02 -14.74 2.08
C LYS A 74 21.13 -14.59 3.59
N LYS A 75 20.59 -13.51 4.18
CA LYS A 75 20.60 -13.31 5.63
C LYS A 75 19.73 -14.31 6.38
N LEU A 76 18.59 -14.75 5.82
CA LEU A 76 17.70 -15.74 6.44
C LEU A 76 18.31 -17.14 6.60
N LYS A 77 19.31 -17.52 5.78
CA LYS A 77 20.05 -18.78 5.99
C LYS A 77 20.64 -18.89 7.40
N ARG A 78 20.80 -17.75 8.08
CA ARG A 78 21.22 -17.68 9.48
C ARG A 78 19.99 -17.80 10.39
N LYS A 79 19.83 -18.93 11.09
CA LYS A 79 18.69 -19.23 11.98
C LYS A 79 18.40 -18.10 12.99
N TRP A 80 19.43 -17.50 13.58
CA TRP A 80 19.30 -16.36 14.51
C TRP A 80 18.73 -15.10 13.85
N TYR A 81 19.03 -14.86 12.57
CA TYR A 81 18.50 -13.71 11.83
C TYR A 81 16.99 -13.84 11.56
N ARG A 82 16.46 -15.06 11.38
CA ARG A 82 15.00 -15.29 11.21
C ARG A 82 14.19 -14.82 12.43
N THR A 83 14.75 -14.97 13.62
CA THR A 83 14.10 -14.56 14.87
C THR A 83 14.41 -13.10 15.18
N PHE A 84 15.67 -12.68 15.06
CA PHE A 84 16.12 -11.33 15.37
C PHE A 84 15.62 -10.26 14.38
N ALA A 85 15.64 -10.53 13.08
CA ALA A 85 15.13 -9.59 12.08
C ALA A 85 13.62 -9.43 12.19
N CYS A 86 12.87 -10.50 12.47
CA CYS A 86 11.43 -10.39 12.76
C CYS A 86 11.16 -9.72 14.10
N TRP A 87 12.04 -9.83 15.09
CA TRP A 87 11.90 -9.13 16.37
C TRP A 87 12.21 -7.63 16.23
N ILE A 88 13.29 -7.26 15.53
CA ILE A 88 13.65 -5.88 15.22
C ILE A 88 12.65 -5.23 14.26
N TYR A 89 12.24 -5.89 13.17
CA TYR A 89 11.16 -5.36 12.35
C TYR A 89 9.86 -5.30 13.16
N GLY A 90 9.58 -6.28 14.04
CA GLY A 90 8.42 -6.21 14.92
C GLY A 90 8.45 -5.08 15.94
N LEU A 91 9.63 -4.70 16.43
CA LEU A 91 9.84 -3.57 17.30
C LEU A 91 9.82 -2.26 16.51
N LEU A 92 10.64 -2.13 15.48
CA LEU A 92 10.70 -0.93 14.65
C LEU A 92 9.36 -0.67 13.97
N SER A 93 8.70 -1.68 13.39
CA SER A 93 7.36 -1.56 12.81
C SER A 93 6.27 -1.50 13.89
N GLY A 94 6.37 -2.25 14.98
CA GLY A 94 5.39 -2.18 16.09
C GLY A 94 5.39 -0.85 16.83
N PHE A 95 6.51 -0.13 16.84
CA PHE A 95 6.62 1.22 17.40
C PHE A 95 6.44 2.33 16.35
N SER A 96 6.81 2.16 15.08
CA SER A 96 6.63 3.18 14.02
C SER A 96 5.25 3.17 13.35
N HIS A 97 4.52 2.06 13.40
CA HIS A 97 3.11 1.97 12.99
C HIS A 97 2.23 2.01 14.25
N ILE A 98 2.21 3.17 14.92
CA ILE A 98 1.39 3.42 16.10
C ILE A 98 -0.08 3.21 15.72
N ARG A 99 -0.66 2.14 16.27
CA ARG A 99 -2.05 1.67 16.09
C ARG A 99 -2.36 1.11 14.71
N PHE A 100 -1.75 -0.02 14.38
CA PHE A 100 -2.50 -1.05 13.65
C PHE A 100 -3.88 -1.25 14.32
N PRO A 101 -4.96 -1.46 13.55
CA PRO A 101 -6.15 -2.10 14.08
C PRO A 101 -5.70 -3.38 14.81
N ARG A 102 -6.38 -3.79 15.88
CA ARG A 102 -6.18 -5.16 16.38
C ARG A 102 -6.77 -6.10 15.33
N GLU A 103 -5.95 -6.42 14.34
CA GLU A 103 -6.31 -7.23 13.19
C GLU A 103 -6.24 -8.70 13.57
N GLY A 104 -7.35 -9.38 13.35
CA GLY A 104 -7.46 -10.82 13.54
C GLY A 104 -7.50 -11.28 14.98
N ARG A 105 -8.32 -12.31 15.19
CA ARG A 105 -8.34 -13.17 16.36
C ARG A 105 -7.87 -14.56 15.94
N ALA A 106 -7.52 -15.37 16.92
CA ALA A 106 -7.18 -16.77 16.66
C ALA A 106 -8.35 -17.46 15.94
N GLY A 107 -8.05 -18.17 14.85
CA GLY A 107 -9.04 -18.85 14.01
C GLY A 107 -9.57 -18.05 12.82
N ASP A 108 -9.33 -16.74 12.76
CA ASP A 108 -9.75 -15.96 11.61
C ASP A 108 -8.87 -16.25 10.36
N LYS A 109 -9.47 -16.13 9.17
CA LYS A 109 -8.78 -16.21 7.87
C LYS A 109 -8.48 -14.83 7.30
N LEU A 110 -7.20 -14.57 7.03
CA LEU A 110 -6.69 -13.35 6.37
C LEU A 110 -6.26 -13.65 4.93
N LEU A 111 -6.59 -12.77 3.99
CA LEU A 111 -5.87 -12.65 2.73
C LEU A 111 -5.06 -11.34 2.67
N ASP A 112 -3.76 -11.44 2.43
CA ASP A 112 -2.86 -10.32 2.20
C ASP A 112 -2.61 -10.21 0.69
N ILE A 113 -3.20 -9.21 0.03
CA ILE A 113 -3.03 -8.98 -1.41
C ILE A 113 -1.84 -8.04 -1.58
N GLY A 114 -0.84 -8.43 -2.36
CA GLY A 114 0.45 -7.73 -2.40
C GLY A 114 1.30 -8.01 -1.16
N CYS A 115 1.30 -9.27 -0.69
CA CYS A 115 1.90 -9.64 0.59
C CYS A 115 3.43 -9.47 0.66
N GLY A 116 4.09 -9.20 -0.47
CA GLY A 116 5.52 -9.03 -0.58
C GLY A 116 6.28 -10.17 0.08
N ILE A 117 7.23 -9.80 0.94
CA ILE A 117 8.06 -10.77 1.67
C ILE A 117 7.36 -11.38 2.90
N GLY A 118 6.10 -11.06 3.17
CA GLY A 118 5.31 -11.67 4.25
C GLY A 118 5.81 -11.37 5.66
N LEU A 119 6.46 -10.22 5.90
CA LEU A 119 6.93 -9.86 7.24
C LEU A 119 5.77 -9.58 8.20
N GLN A 120 4.73 -8.90 7.70
CA GLN A 120 3.54 -8.53 8.45
C GLN A 120 2.71 -9.77 8.81
N THR A 121 2.57 -10.69 7.86
CA THR A 121 1.81 -11.93 8.02
C THR A 121 2.35 -12.83 9.14
N LYS A 122 3.66 -12.78 9.41
CA LYS A 122 4.28 -13.54 10.51
C LYS A 122 3.77 -13.12 11.89
N PHE A 123 3.48 -11.84 12.11
CA PHE A 123 2.93 -11.36 13.38
C PHE A 123 1.48 -11.79 13.57
N LEU A 124 0.72 -11.85 12.47
CA LEU A 124 -0.67 -12.29 12.48
C LEU A 124 -0.76 -13.79 12.75
N LYS A 125 0.10 -14.61 12.10
CA LYS A 125 0.20 -16.05 12.40
C LYS A 125 0.50 -16.32 13.88
N ARG A 126 1.37 -15.52 14.51
CA ARG A 126 1.65 -15.61 15.97
C ARG A 126 0.44 -15.31 16.85
N ARG A 127 -0.59 -14.64 16.34
CA ARG A 127 -1.87 -14.41 17.03
C ARG A 127 -2.91 -15.51 16.76
N GLY A 128 -2.52 -16.58 16.06
CA GLY A 128 -3.41 -17.69 15.69
C GLY A 128 -4.27 -17.41 14.45
N VAL A 129 -3.96 -16.35 13.68
CA VAL A 129 -4.64 -16.06 12.40
C VAL A 129 -4.13 -17.00 11.32
N GLU A 130 -5.05 -17.54 10.52
CA GLU A 130 -4.74 -18.30 9.32
C GLU A 130 -4.49 -17.33 8.16
N VAL A 131 -3.24 -17.21 7.73
CA VAL A 131 -2.84 -16.21 6.73
C VAL A 131 -2.62 -16.83 5.35
N PHE A 132 -3.29 -16.26 4.36
CA PHE A 132 -3.09 -16.46 2.94
C PHE A 132 -2.44 -15.20 2.35
N GLY A 133 -1.54 -15.36 1.39
CA GLY A 133 -0.86 -14.25 0.74
C GLY A 133 -0.78 -14.45 -0.77
N ILE A 134 -0.97 -13.36 -1.53
CA ILE A 134 -0.76 -13.35 -2.98
C ILE A 134 0.13 -12.17 -3.34
N ASP A 135 1.08 -12.40 -4.25
CA ASP A 135 1.96 -11.37 -4.78
C ASP A 135 2.43 -11.77 -6.19
N SER A 136 2.66 -10.81 -7.07
CA SER A 136 3.13 -11.08 -8.43
C SER A 136 4.63 -11.41 -8.50
N SER A 137 5.40 -11.12 -7.44
CA SER A 137 6.82 -11.45 -7.35
C SER A 137 7.04 -12.87 -6.83
N ALA A 138 7.57 -13.75 -7.69
CA ALA A 138 7.99 -15.09 -7.32
C ALA A 138 9.07 -15.08 -6.22
N ARG A 139 9.99 -14.11 -6.25
CA ARG A 139 11.05 -13.97 -5.25
C ARG A 139 10.49 -13.57 -3.88
N ALA A 140 9.53 -12.66 -3.86
CA ALA A 140 8.84 -12.24 -2.64
C ALA A 140 8.06 -13.42 -2.02
N ILE A 141 7.34 -14.19 -2.83
CA ILE A 141 6.61 -15.37 -2.39
C ILE A 141 7.53 -16.49 -1.88
N ASP A 142 8.66 -16.77 -2.54
CA ASP A 142 9.66 -17.72 -2.02
C ASP A 142 10.15 -17.29 -0.63
N PHE A 143 10.42 -16.00 -0.44
CA PHE A 143 10.80 -15.47 0.88
C PHE A 143 9.66 -15.61 1.90
N ALA A 144 8.43 -15.23 1.54
CA ALA A 144 7.27 -15.27 2.41
C ALA A 144 7.01 -16.70 2.92
N LYS A 145 7.07 -17.71 2.04
CA LYS A 145 6.97 -19.14 2.39
C LYS A 145 8.03 -19.55 3.41
N ARG A 146 9.29 -19.14 3.22
CA ARG A 146 10.41 -19.47 4.12
C ARG A 146 10.27 -18.85 5.50
N ILE A 147 9.72 -17.65 5.65
CA ILE A 147 9.64 -16.97 6.96
C ILE A 147 8.36 -17.26 7.73
N ASN A 148 7.33 -17.75 7.05
CA ASN A 148 6.02 -18.10 7.61
C ASN A 148 5.79 -19.61 7.74
N ASP A 149 6.85 -20.42 7.56
CA ASP A 149 6.88 -21.86 7.78
C ASP A 149 5.77 -22.63 7.04
N GLY A 150 5.44 -22.26 5.80
CA GLY A 150 4.53 -23.11 5.03
C GLY A 150 3.80 -22.48 3.85
N GLU A 151 2.78 -23.24 3.46
CA GLU A 151 1.91 -23.12 2.29
C GLU A 151 0.82 -22.05 2.53
N LYS A 152 0.05 -21.69 1.49
CA LYS A 152 -0.92 -20.56 1.42
C LYS A 152 -0.35 -19.20 0.98
N PHE A 153 0.86 -19.19 0.43
CA PHE A 153 1.40 -18.05 -0.32
C PHE A 153 1.47 -18.41 -1.81
N THR A 154 0.83 -17.60 -2.64
CA THR A 154 0.66 -17.86 -4.07
C THR A 154 1.32 -16.76 -4.88
N CYS A 155 2.11 -17.15 -5.88
CA CYS A 155 2.66 -16.21 -6.87
C CYS A 155 1.65 -16.06 -8.00
N GLY A 156 1.21 -14.84 -8.29
CA GLY A 156 0.28 -14.57 -9.39
C GLY A 156 -0.35 -13.19 -9.31
N ASP A 157 -1.02 -12.81 -10.39
CA ASP A 157 -1.87 -11.61 -10.41
C ASP A 157 -3.14 -11.88 -9.59
N PHE A 158 -3.50 -10.92 -8.73
CA PHE A 158 -4.76 -10.97 -7.99
C PHE A 158 -5.97 -11.02 -8.93
N PHE A 159 -5.94 -10.33 -10.07
CA PHE A 159 -7.05 -10.37 -11.05
C PHE A 159 -7.28 -11.77 -11.62
N GLU A 160 -6.21 -12.58 -11.75
CA GLU A 160 -6.26 -13.96 -12.26
C GLU A 160 -6.48 -15.02 -11.16
N SER A 161 -6.42 -14.63 -9.89
CA SER A 161 -6.60 -15.55 -8.76
C SER A 161 -7.95 -16.28 -8.81
N ASN A 162 -7.92 -17.61 -8.73
CA ASN A 162 -9.11 -18.48 -8.64
C ASN A 162 -9.39 -18.95 -7.19
N GLU A 163 -8.95 -18.16 -6.20
CA GLU A 163 -9.15 -18.46 -4.79
C GLU A 163 -10.65 -18.59 -4.46
N LYS A 164 -11.02 -19.71 -3.84
CA LYS A 164 -12.41 -20.06 -3.49
C LYS A 164 -12.70 -19.81 -2.01
N GLU A 165 -11.66 -19.66 -1.19
CA GLU A 165 -11.76 -19.38 0.23
C GLU A 165 -12.52 -18.07 0.51
N LYS A 166 -13.17 -18.02 1.68
CA LYS A 166 -13.80 -16.80 2.21
C LYS A 166 -13.04 -16.30 3.42
N PHE A 167 -12.76 -15.01 3.42
CA PHE A 167 -11.91 -14.37 4.42
C PHE A 167 -12.71 -13.55 5.41
N ASP A 168 -12.30 -13.60 6.68
CA ASP A 168 -12.78 -12.71 7.74
C ASP A 168 -12.21 -11.30 7.53
N PHE A 169 -10.99 -11.22 6.99
CA PHE A 169 -10.39 -9.97 6.59
C PHE A 169 -9.44 -10.05 5.40
N ILE A 170 -9.44 -8.99 4.61
CA ILE A 170 -8.53 -8.78 3.50
C ILE A 170 -7.70 -7.53 3.78
N ARG A 171 -6.38 -7.63 3.61
CA ARG A 171 -5.43 -6.54 3.82
C ARG A 171 -4.86 -6.10 2.48
N LEU A 172 -4.80 -4.78 2.29
CA LEU A 172 -4.08 -4.10 1.22
C LEU A 172 -3.06 -3.16 1.85
N ASP A 173 -1.77 -3.43 1.68
CA ASP A 173 -0.71 -2.58 2.20
C ASP A 173 0.09 -1.97 1.05
N ASN A 174 -0.16 -0.70 0.75
CA ASN A 174 0.41 0.03 -0.37
C ASN A 174 0.21 -0.68 -1.73
N VAL A 175 -1.05 -1.05 -2.00
CA VAL A 175 -1.46 -1.83 -3.20
C VAL A 175 -2.49 -1.09 -4.03
N ILE A 176 -3.50 -0.48 -3.38
CA ILE A 176 -4.65 0.09 -4.08
C ILE A 176 -4.25 1.25 -5.02
N GLU A 177 -3.22 2.00 -4.67
CA GLU A 177 -2.65 3.10 -5.47
C GLU A 177 -2.07 2.65 -6.83
N HIS A 178 -1.76 1.36 -6.97
CA HIS A 178 -1.26 0.76 -8.20
C HIS A 178 -2.38 0.23 -9.10
N ILE A 179 -3.62 0.15 -8.58
CA ILE A 179 -4.72 -0.49 -9.29
C ILE A 179 -5.36 0.47 -10.30
N GLY A 180 -5.48 0.01 -11.54
CA GLY A 180 -6.14 0.76 -12.61
C GLY A 180 -7.66 0.62 -12.64
N ASN A 181 -8.17 -0.60 -12.41
CA ASN A 181 -9.60 -0.92 -12.46
C ASN A 181 -10.15 -1.21 -11.05
N PHE A 182 -10.53 -0.16 -10.31
CA PHE A 182 -11.05 -0.31 -8.95
C PHE A 182 -12.37 -1.09 -8.87
N SER A 183 -13.23 -0.98 -9.88
CA SER A 183 -14.54 -1.64 -9.87
C SER A 183 -14.38 -3.15 -9.87
N GLU A 184 -13.55 -3.67 -10.77
CA GLU A 184 -13.24 -5.10 -10.85
C GLU A 184 -12.49 -5.57 -9.59
N PHE A 185 -11.47 -4.82 -9.17
CA PHE A 185 -10.65 -5.17 -8.02
C PHE A 185 -11.44 -5.25 -6.71
N LEU A 186 -12.19 -4.18 -6.37
CA LEU A 186 -13.01 -4.13 -5.16
C LEU A 186 -14.21 -5.08 -5.25
N GLY A 187 -14.78 -5.27 -6.46
CA GLY A 187 -15.82 -6.27 -6.70
C GLY A 187 -15.34 -7.68 -6.41
N LYS A 188 -14.14 -8.05 -6.86
CA LYS A 188 -13.53 -9.36 -6.56
C LYS A 188 -13.26 -9.53 -5.06
N ILE A 189 -12.72 -8.52 -4.38
CA ILE A 189 -12.55 -8.53 -2.92
C ILE A 189 -13.89 -8.75 -2.21
N MET A 190 -14.96 -8.07 -2.65
CA MET A 190 -16.30 -8.25 -2.08
C MET A 190 -16.81 -9.68 -2.20
N THR A 191 -16.51 -10.40 -3.29
CA THR A 191 -16.91 -11.81 -3.39
C THR A 191 -16.10 -12.71 -2.45
N MET A 192 -14.84 -12.38 -2.17
CA MET A 192 -13.94 -13.16 -1.32
C MET A 192 -14.13 -12.91 0.18
N LEU A 193 -14.77 -11.81 0.57
CA LEU A 193 -15.12 -11.54 1.97
C LEU A 193 -16.36 -12.32 2.43
N LYS A 194 -16.30 -12.87 3.64
CA LYS A 194 -17.49 -13.31 4.38
C LYS A 194 -18.42 -12.12 4.65
N PRO A 195 -19.75 -12.32 4.79
CA PRO A 195 -20.63 -11.28 5.32
C PRO A 195 -20.11 -10.76 6.67
N GLY A 196 -20.03 -9.44 6.84
CA GLY A 196 -19.41 -8.82 8.02
C GLY A 196 -17.88 -8.84 8.04
N GLY A 197 -17.24 -9.49 7.06
CA GLY A 197 -15.80 -9.48 6.88
C GLY A 197 -15.30 -8.08 6.51
N LYS A 198 -14.02 -7.79 6.80
CA LYS A 198 -13.46 -6.44 6.66
C LYS A 198 -12.33 -6.34 5.65
N ILE A 199 -12.23 -5.19 5.00
CA ILE A 199 -11.05 -4.78 4.26
C ILE A 199 -10.29 -3.72 5.06
N ILE A 200 -8.97 -3.84 5.10
CA ILE A 200 -8.09 -2.86 5.71
C ILE A 200 -7.07 -2.41 4.68
N ILE A 201 -7.06 -1.10 4.41
CA ILE A 201 -6.28 -0.49 3.34
C ILE A 201 -5.30 0.49 3.95
N PHE A 202 -4.02 0.37 3.60
CA PHE A 202 -2.96 1.34 3.87
C PHE A 202 -2.52 1.90 2.53
N THR A 203 -2.54 3.22 2.37
CA THR A 203 -2.16 3.87 1.11
C THR A 203 -1.68 5.30 1.37
N PRO A 204 -0.77 5.86 0.56
CA PRO A 204 -0.29 7.22 0.76
C PRO A 204 -1.40 8.27 0.69
N ASN A 205 -1.24 9.36 1.47
CA ASN A 205 -2.23 10.43 1.54
C ASN A 205 -1.90 11.58 0.57
N ALA A 206 -2.84 11.90 -0.33
CA ALA A 206 -2.72 13.03 -1.25
C ALA A 206 -2.62 14.38 -0.52
N ASP A 207 -3.13 14.45 0.72
CA ASP A 207 -3.10 15.63 1.55
C ASP A 207 -1.91 15.67 2.53
N SER A 208 -0.94 14.77 2.37
CA SER A 208 0.18 14.72 3.30
C SER A 208 1.04 15.98 3.30
N ALA A 209 1.55 16.34 4.48
CA ALA A 209 2.40 17.51 4.62
C ALA A 209 3.71 17.35 3.84
N SER A 210 4.33 16.17 3.92
CA SER A 210 5.55 15.87 3.17
C SER A 210 5.32 15.91 1.66
N LEU A 211 4.18 15.43 1.16
CA LEU A 211 3.84 15.49 -0.26
C LEU A 211 3.58 16.92 -0.74
N ARG A 212 2.93 17.76 0.07
CA ARG A 212 2.75 19.19 -0.25
C ARG A 212 4.09 19.93 -0.32
N LEU A 213 5.04 19.60 0.56
CA LEU A 213 6.35 20.24 0.60
C LEU A 213 7.31 19.72 -0.48
N LEU A 214 7.45 18.41 -0.60
CA LEU A 214 8.45 17.76 -1.45
C LEU A 214 7.91 17.40 -2.85
N ARG A 215 6.58 17.46 -3.06
CA ARG A 215 5.91 17.11 -4.32
C ARG A 215 6.36 15.72 -4.78
N GLY A 216 6.77 15.57 -6.04
CA GLY A 216 7.21 14.30 -6.62
C GLY A 216 8.33 13.61 -5.82
N LYS A 217 9.14 14.35 -5.06
CA LYS A 217 10.26 13.81 -4.27
C LYS A 217 9.81 13.12 -2.96
N SER A 218 8.56 13.30 -2.54
CA SER A 218 8.03 12.66 -1.33
C SER A 218 7.98 11.15 -1.50
N VAL A 219 8.22 10.40 -0.42
CA VAL A 219 8.02 8.95 -0.39
C VAL A 219 6.60 8.57 -0.80
N SER A 220 5.60 9.40 -0.51
CA SER A 220 4.19 9.16 -0.86
C SER A 220 3.92 9.19 -2.37
N ALA A 221 4.74 9.92 -3.13
CA ALA A 221 4.67 9.98 -4.59
C ALA A 221 5.49 8.88 -5.27
N TRP A 222 6.19 8.07 -4.48
CA TRP A 222 7.06 7.01 -4.95
C TRP A 222 6.48 5.63 -4.63
N PRO A 223 6.54 4.68 -5.58
CA PRO A 223 7.15 4.83 -6.90
C PRO A 223 6.21 5.43 -7.96
N SER A 224 6.76 5.71 -9.15
CA SER A 224 6.01 6.31 -10.26
C SER A 224 4.95 5.39 -10.87
N GLU A 225 4.83 4.16 -10.37
CA GLU A 225 3.70 3.26 -10.64
C GLU A 225 2.46 3.55 -9.82
N HIS A 226 2.50 4.48 -8.85
CA HIS A 226 1.28 4.97 -8.22
C HIS A 226 0.45 5.66 -9.30
N VAL A 227 -0.58 4.96 -9.77
CA VAL A 227 -1.53 5.48 -10.75
C VAL A 227 -2.36 6.59 -10.11
N ILE A 228 -2.63 6.45 -8.81
CA ILE A 228 -3.37 7.40 -7.99
C ILE A 228 -2.80 7.47 -6.57
N ILE A 229 -2.87 8.63 -5.95
CA ILE A 229 -2.70 8.84 -4.51
C ILE A 229 -4.03 9.41 -4.01
N PHE A 230 -4.65 8.72 -3.06
CA PHE A 230 -6.00 9.07 -2.61
C PHE A 230 -5.98 10.20 -1.59
N SER A 231 -7.01 11.05 -1.61
CA SER A 231 -7.41 11.80 -0.43
C SER A 231 -8.28 10.89 0.44
N ARG A 232 -8.45 11.26 1.72
CA ARG A 232 -9.37 10.51 2.61
C ARG A 232 -10.79 10.44 2.04
N GLY A 233 -11.28 11.56 1.52
CA GLY A 233 -12.62 11.67 0.96
C GLY A 233 -12.78 10.80 -0.28
N SER A 234 -11.78 10.79 -1.16
CA SER A 234 -11.85 10.03 -2.41
C SER A 234 -11.75 8.51 -2.18
N LEU A 235 -10.89 8.04 -1.26
CA LEU A 235 -10.87 6.62 -0.89
C LEU A 235 -12.17 6.18 -0.20
N ALA A 236 -12.68 6.98 0.71
CA ALA A 236 -13.96 6.69 1.38
C ALA A 236 -15.13 6.65 0.38
N TYR A 237 -15.15 7.58 -0.58
CA TYR A 237 -16.13 7.58 -1.66
C TYR A 237 -16.04 6.31 -2.51
N LEU A 238 -14.83 5.95 -2.95
CA LEU A 238 -14.60 4.75 -3.76
C LEU A 238 -15.10 3.49 -3.06
N LEU A 239 -14.74 3.31 -1.79
CA LEU A 239 -15.16 2.15 -1.00
C LEU A 239 -16.68 2.08 -0.82
N LYS A 240 -17.33 3.22 -0.49
CA LYS A 240 -18.79 3.28 -0.38
C LYS A 240 -19.47 2.95 -1.70
N LYS A 241 -18.97 3.50 -2.81
CA LYS A 241 -19.46 3.22 -4.17
C LYS A 241 -19.35 1.73 -4.53
N SER A 242 -18.32 1.05 -4.02
CA SER A 242 -18.13 -0.40 -4.19
C SER A 242 -18.91 -1.26 -3.18
N GLY A 243 -19.80 -0.66 -2.38
CA GLY A 243 -20.69 -1.39 -1.46
C GLY A 243 -20.11 -1.68 -0.08
N PHE A 244 -18.97 -1.09 0.29
CA PHE A 244 -18.42 -1.21 1.64
C PHE A 244 -19.00 -0.16 2.59
N GLU A 245 -19.14 -0.54 3.86
CA GLU A 245 -19.43 0.39 4.94
C GLU A 245 -18.14 0.80 5.65
N ILE A 246 -17.79 2.09 5.64
CA ILE A 246 -16.62 2.60 6.36
C ILE A 246 -16.88 2.55 7.87
N LYS A 247 -16.08 1.77 8.60
CA LYS A 247 -16.13 1.75 10.08
C LYS A 247 -15.17 2.76 10.68
N ARG A 248 -13.98 2.89 10.12
CA ARG A 248 -12.97 3.79 10.67
C ARG A 248 -11.95 4.21 9.61
N ILE A 249 -11.53 5.46 9.73
CA ILE A 249 -10.33 5.98 9.05
C ILE A 249 -9.34 6.32 10.16
N TYR A 250 -8.20 5.64 10.16
CA TYR A 250 -7.11 5.89 11.08
C TYR A 250 -6.13 6.87 10.44
N ARG A 251 -5.42 7.56 11.32
CA ARG A 251 -4.36 8.51 10.98
C ARG A 251 -3.06 7.78 11.21
N ASN A 252 -2.17 7.78 10.22
CA ASN A 252 -0.86 7.20 10.37
C ASN A 252 0.21 8.10 9.76
N THR A 253 1.32 8.21 10.48
CA THR A 253 2.52 8.92 10.05
C THR A 253 3.69 8.04 10.41
N PRO A 254 4.11 7.11 9.52
CA PRO A 254 5.22 6.23 9.81
C PRO A 254 6.50 7.03 10.04
N SER A 255 7.20 6.79 11.16
CA SER A 255 8.45 7.51 11.43
C SER A 255 9.53 7.23 10.38
N TRP A 256 9.48 6.07 9.73
CA TRP A 256 10.32 5.73 8.58
C TRP A 256 10.06 6.66 7.37
N TRP A 257 8.81 7.06 7.14
CA TRP A 257 8.45 8.00 6.05
C TRP A 257 9.01 9.39 6.35
N LEU A 258 8.86 9.86 7.59
CA LEU A 258 9.44 11.14 8.02
C LEU A 258 10.96 11.15 7.88
N ALA A 259 11.63 10.08 8.32
CA ALA A 259 13.08 9.96 8.21
C ALA A 259 13.53 9.96 6.74
N TYR A 260 12.83 9.25 5.86
CA TYR A 260 13.14 9.23 4.44
C TYR A 260 12.91 10.60 3.78
N ASN A 261 11.77 11.23 4.04
CA ASN A 261 11.46 12.57 3.53
C ASN A 261 12.44 13.63 4.04
N PHE A 262 12.95 13.50 5.26
CA PHE A 262 14.04 14.34 5.77
C PHE A 262 15.31 14.20 4.92
N PHE A 263 15.71 12.99 4.53
CA PHE A 263 16.85 12.80 3.63
C PHE A 263 16.62 13.38 2.23
N MET A 264 15.39 13.29 1.72
CA MET A 264 15.02 13.96 0.46
C MET A 264 15.11 15.48 0.59
N LEU A 265 14.66 16.03 1.72
CA LEU A 265 14.70 17.47 2.01
C LEU A 265 16.13 18.03 2.03
N ILE A 266 17.08 17.30 2.63
CA ILE A 266 18.49 17.72 2.69
C ILE A 266 19.33 17.30 1.47
N GLY A 267 18.69 16.74 0.42
CA GLY A 267 19.35 16.44 -0.86
C GLY A 267 20.24 15.20 -0.88
N VAL A 268 20.08 14.27 0.07
CA VAL A 268 20.86 13.01 0.10
C VAL A 268 20.00 11.75 -0.02
N GLY A 269 18.68 11.89 -0.13
CA GLY A 269 17.75 10.76 -0.15
C GLY A 269 17.96 9.77 -1.30
N ASP A 270 18.46 10.22 -2.45
CA ASP A 270 18.80 9.35 -3.58
C ASP A 270 19.88 8.31 -3.24
N LYS A 271 20.73 8.60 -2.24
CA LYS A 271 21.79 7.72 -1.76
C LYS A 271 21.34 6.78 -0.65
N ILE A 272 20.16 7.00 -0.06
CA ILE A 272 19.69 6.27 1.13
C ILE A 272 18.77 5.11 0.74
N THR A 273 19.26 3.87 0.81
CA THR A 273 18.42 2.69 0.54
C THR A 273 17.50 2.36 1.73
N ALA A 274 16.38 1.69 1.45
CA ALA A 274 15.40 1.28 2.47
C ALA A 274 16.01 0.34 3.54
N ASP A 275 17.04 -0.43 3.18
CA ASP A 275 17.72 -1.35 4.10
C ASP A 275 18.90 -0.71 4.88
N SER A 276 19.21 0.56 4.61
CA SER A 276 20.35 1.26 5.21
C SER A 276 20.23 1.34 6.74
N PHE A 277 21.37 1.17 7.42
CA PHE A 277 21.44 1.28 8.87
C PHE A 277 21.09 2.69 9.35
N LEU A 278 21.58 3.70 8.63
CA LEU A 278 21.33 5.10 8.94
C LEU A 278 19.83 5.45 8.93
N LEU A 279 19.09 4.98 7.92
CA LEU A 279 17.65 5.21 7.86
C LEU A 279 16.91 4.57 9.03
N LYS A 280 17.32 3.37 9.45
CA LYS A 280 16.72 2.69 10.61
C LYS A 280 16.95 3.47 11.91
N VAL A 281 18.16 3.98 12.12
CA VAL A 281 18.49 4.81 13.29
C VAL A 281 17.71 6.13 13.25
N MET A 282 17.64 6.80 12.11
CA MET A 282 16.83 8.02 11.97
C MET A 282 15.35 7.76 12.17
N SER A 283 14.82 6.61 11.75
CA SER A 283 13.42 6.25 11.97
C SER A 283 13.06 6.15 13.45
N LEU A 284 14.01 5.79 14.32
CA LEU A 284 13.84 5.84 15.77
C LEU A 284 13.85 7.28 16.29
N PHE A 285 14.72 8.13 15.76
CA PHE A 285 14.78 9.56 16.12
C PHE A 285 13.49 10.31 15.74
N PHE A 286 12.87 9.97 14.60
CA PHE A 286 11.60 10.55 14.16
C PHE A 286 10.37 9.94 14.85
N LEU A 287 10.54 8.97 15.77
CA LEU A 287 9.41 8.33 16.43
C LEU A 287 8.58 9.29 17.31
N PRO A 288 9.18 10.17 18.15
CA PRO A 288 8.40 11.17 18.89
C PRO A 288 7.71 12.17 17.96
N VAL A 289 8.36 12.56 16.86
CA VAL A 289 7.78 13.47 15.85
C VAL A 289 6.57 12.83 15.19
N SER A 290 6.66 11.54 14.83
CA SER A 290 5.53 10.76 14.33
C SER A 290 4.35 10.76 15.31
N TYR A 291 4.60 10.60 16.62
CA TYR A 291 3.53 10.68 17.62
C TYR A 291 2.86 12.06 17.67
N ILE A 292 3.66 13.13 17.61
CA ILE A 292 3.16 14.52 17.56
C ILE A 292 2.33 14.74 16.29
N PHE A 293 2.80 14.29 15.13
CA PHE A 293 2.08 14.41 13.86
C PHE A 293 0.71 13.71 13.93
N ASN A 294 0.68 12.48 14.44
CA ASN A 294 -0.57 11.74 14.64
C ASN A 294 -1.51 12.45 15.63
N PHE A 295 -0.99 13.05 16.70
CA PHE A 295 -1.76 13.84 17.66
C PHE A 295 -2.35 15.11 17.03
N LEU A 296 -1.55 15.83 16.25
CA LEU A 296 -1.94 17.05 15.54
C LEU A 296 -2.76 16.79 14.26
N ARG A 297 -3.08 15.52 13.95
CA ARG A 297 -3.83 15.12 12.75
C ARG A 297 -3.13 15.47 11.44
N ILE A 298 -1.80 15.45 11.45
CA ILE A 298 -0.93 15.56 10.28
C ILE A 298 -0.55 14.14 9.89
N GLU A 299 -1.28 13.57 8.92
CA GLU A 299 -1.14 12.17 8.51
C GLU A 299 -0.48 12.03 7.15
N GLU A 300 0.45 11.10 7.05
CA GLU A 300 1.20 10.80 5.81
C GLU A 300 0.59 9.63 5.04
N GLU A 301 -0.04 8.70 5.75
CA GLU A 301 -0.70 7.51 5.21
C GLU A 301 -2.16 7.48 5.66
N ILE A 302 -3.05 7.08 4.73
CA ILE A 302 -4.45 6.81 5.01
C ILE A 302 -4.58 5.34 5.35
N VAL A 303 -5.19 5.05 6.51
CA VAL A 303 -5.57 3.69 6.86
C VAL A 303 -7.08 3.61 7.00
N VAL A 304 -7.74 2.79 6.19
CA VAL A 304 -9.21 2.63 6.22
C VAL A 304 -9.57 1.21 6.61
N GLU A 305 -10.47 1.08 7.58
CA GLU A 305 -11.18 -0.15 7.88
C GLU A 305 -12.63 -0.01 7.42
N ALA A 306 -13.02 -0.87 6.49
CA ALA A 306 -14.36 -0.94 5.94
C ALA A 306 -14.86 -2.39 5.98
N VAL A 307 -16.17 -2.58 6.03
CA VAL A 307 -16.78 -3.92 6.13
C VAL A 307 -17.71 -4.21 4.96
N LYS A 308 -17.78 -5.48 4.60
CA LYS A 308 -18.87 -6.02 3.78
C LYS A 308 -20.14 -6.06 4.65
N PRO A 309 -21.23 -5.40 4.27
CA PRO A 309 -22.48 -5.45 5.02
C PRO A 309 -22.97 -6.89 5.23
N LEU A 310 -23.67 -7.13 6.34
CA LEU A 310 -24.22 -8.45 6.69
C LEU A 310 -25.34 -8.89 5.73
N CYS A 311 -26.01 -7.92 5.10
CA CYS A 311 -27.06 -8.14 4.13
C CYS A 311 -26.70 -7.42 2.83
N LEU A 312 -26.57 -8.15 1.73
CA LEU A 312 -27.15 -7.67 0.49
C LEU A 312 -28.59 -8.18 0.55
N MET A 313 -29.55 -7.34 0.98
CA MET A 313 -30.90 -7.59 0.49
C MET A 313 -30.76 -7.49 -1.03
N GLU A 314 -31.07 -8.59 -1.71
CA GLU A 314 -31.32 -8.60 -3.13
C GLU A 314 -32.40 -7.54 -3.39
N ASN A 315 -32.00 -6.34 -3.78
CA ASN A 315 -32.88 -5.49 -4.56
C ASN A 315 -32.85 -6.05 -5.98
N SER A 316 -33.59 -7.15 -6.15
CA SER A 316 -34.28 -7.43 -7.39
C SER A 316 -35.29 -6.29 -7.64
N SER A 317 -34.93 -5.43 -8.57
CA SER A 317 -35.84 -4.55 -9.32
C SER A 317 -34.99 -4.00 -10.45
N SER A 318 -34.87 -4.66 -11.61
CA SER A 318 -35.90 -4.71 -12.67
C SER A 318 -36.81 -3.50 -12.65
N PHE A 319 -36.34 -2.40 -13.26
CA PHE A 319 -37.08 -1.55 -14.20
C PHE A 319 -36.07 -0.83 -15.10
#